data_AF-A0A0K1JHR5-F1
#
_entry.id   AF-A0A0K1JHR5-F1
#
_cell.length_a   1.000
_cell.length_b   1.000
_cell.length_c   1.000
_cell.angle_alpha   90.00
_cell.angle_beta   90.00
_cell.angle_gamma   90.00
#
_symmetry.space_group_name_H-M   'P 1'
#
loop_
_entity.id
_entity.type
_entity.pdbx_description
1 polymer ?
#
loop_
_entity_poly.entity_id
_entity_poly.type
_entity_poly.pdbx_seq_one_letter_code
_entity_poly.pdbx_strand_id
1 'polypeptide(L)'
;MTSSPALLATRVAGVVPRLLAVQVEPAETETADVVDEAVERLAEALLTWHDELVEGRSHGLLPSASTAYDLAPARASRRLAHAIRAGRVPGNPISTQTAAGELRQIRGVVDEIAAQVEDERLRSGGDELSHALSRLAKALTKQSDVVRDEAARLVRLQTAPPQDTAGEPTDATAVDQLLGRVVRAEHRLQKVAVATLRS
;
A
#
# COMPACT_ATOMS: atom_id res chain seq x y z
N MET A 1 -20.37 28.55 1.49
CA MET A 1 -21.33 27.85 2.35
C MET A 1 -20.52 26.90 3.19
N THR A 2 -20.58 27.02 4.51
CA THR A 2 -19.78 26.20 5.43
C THR A 2 -20.62 24.97 5.80
N SER A 3 -20.04 23.79 5.63
CA SER A 3 -20.74 22.53 5.87
C SER A 3 -20.84 22.26 7.37
N SER A 4 -21.99 21.78 7.83
CA SER A 4 -22.18 21.42 9.25
C SER A 4 -21.16 20.33 9.66
N PRO A 5 -20.49 20.46 10.82
CA PRO A 5 -19.56 19.45 11.33
C PRO A 5 -20.15 18.03 11.38
N ALA A 6 -21.43 17.90 11.73
CA ALA A 6 -22.13 16.62 11.76
C ALA A 6 -22.25 15.96 10.36
N LEU A 7 -22.42 16.76 9.31
CA LEU A 7 -22.45 16.26 7.93
C LEU A 7 -21.05 15.81 7.48
N LEU A 8 -20.00 16.56 7.87
CA LEU A 8 -18.61 16.17 7.59
C LEU A 8 -18.26 14.86 8.30
N ALA A 9 -18.57 14.74 9.59
CA ALA A 9 -18.39 13.49 10.34
C ALA A 9 -19.12 12.31 9.70
N THR A 10 -20.40 12.46 9.34
CA THR A 10 -21.15 11.39 8.66
C THR A 10 -20.48 10.92 7.37
N ARG A 11 -19.89 11.84 6.60
CA ARG A 11 -19.12 11.49 5.40
C ARG A 11 -17.84 10.70 5.75
N VAL A 12 -17.11 11.09 6.81
CA VAL A 12 -15.93 10.34 7.30
C VAL A 12 -16.32 8.92 7.71
N ALA A 13 -17.39 8.75 8.48
CA ALA A 13 -17.87 7.43 8.90
C ALA A 13 -18.20 6.53 7.69
N GLY A 14 -18.75 7.10 6.61
CA GLY A 14 -19.01 6.37 5.36
C GLY A 14 -17.77 5.93 4.58
N VAL A 15 -16.60 6.50 4.87
CA VAL A 15 -15.32 6.13 4.24
C VAL A 15 -14.70 4.89 4.88
N VAL A 16 -14.88 4.70 6.19
CA VAL A 16 -14.22 3.63 6.96
C VAL A 16 -14.53 2.22 6.43
N PRO A 17 -15.79 1.82 6.19
CA PRO A 17 -16.08 0.50 5.61
C PRO A 17 -15.48 0.30 4.23
N ARG A 18 -15.39 1.37 3.42
CA ARG A 18 -14.77 1.30 2.08
C ARG A 18 -13.27 1.09 2.18
N LEU A 19 -12.62 1.70 3.17
CA LEU A 19 -11.20 1.50 3.43
C LEU A 19 -10.91 0.06 3.90
N LEU A 20 -11.71 -0.47 4.82
CA LEU A 20 -11.56 -1.84 5.32
C LEU A 20 -11.90 -2.92 4.27
N ALA A 21 -12.61 -2.54 3.20
CA ALA A 21 -12.88 -3.44 2.07
C ALA A 21 -11.72 -3.51 1.05
N VAL A 22 -10.68 -2.68 1.20
CA VAL A 22 -9.51 -2.68 0.31
C VAL A 22 -8.73 -3.97 0.50
N GLN A 23 -8.64 -4.79 -0.55
CA GLN A 23 -7.90 -6.06 -0.53
C GLN A 23 -6.66 -6.00 -1.43
N VAL A 24 -5.52 -6.43 -0.89
CA VAL A 24 -4.25 -6.47 -1.61
C VAL A 24 -3.75 -7.91 -1.68
N GLU A 25 -3.25 -8.31 -2.85
CA GLU A 25 -2.68 -9.64 -3.08
C GLU A 25 -1.21 -9.51 -3.53
N PRO A 26 -0.29 -9.18 -2.60
CA PRO A 26 1.12 -9.08 -2.91
C PRO A 26 1.75 -10.47 -3.12
N ALA A 27 3.03 -10.50 -3.50
CA ALA A 27 3.74 -11.75 -3.78
C ALA A 27 4.05 -12.56 -2.52
N GLU A 28 4.23 -11.87 -1.39
CA GLU A 28 4.53 -12.46 -0.07
C GLU A 28 3.38 -12.22 0.91
N THR A 29 3.01 -13.25 1.69
CA THR A 29 1.94 -13.14 2.71
C THR A 29 2.28 -12.11 3.79
N GLU A 30 3.54 -12.05 4.22
CA GLU A 30 4.00 -11.06 5.20
C GLU A 30 3.77 -9.62 4.71
N THR A 31 3.90 -9.36 3.41
CA THR A 31 3.58 -8.05 2.85
C THR A 31 2.08 -7.77 2.89
N ALA A 32 1.23 -8.79 2.73
CA ALA A 32 -0.22 -8.64 2.82
C ALA A 32 -0.60 -8.24 4.26
N ASP A 33 -0.11 -8.99 5.25
CA ASP A 33 -0.39 -8.74 6.67
C ASP A 33 0.00 -7.32 7.10
N VAL A 34 1.17 -6.84 6.66
CA VAL A 34 1.66 -5.48 6.98
C VAL A 34 0.83 -4.39 6.29
N VAL A 35 0.31 -4.65 5.09
CA VAL A 35 -0.58 -3.72 4.37
C VAL A 35 -1.95 -3.68 5.04
N ASP A 36 -2.48 -4.83 5.46
CA ASP A 36 -3.75 -4.92 6.19
C ASP A 36 -3.66 -4.15 7.52
N GLU A 37 -2.58 -4.32 8.29
CA GLU A 37 -2.32 -3.54 9.51
C GLU A 37 -2.22 -2.02 9.23
N ALA A 38 -1.69 -1.63 8.07
CA ALA A 38 -1.64 -0.22 7.67
C ALA A 38 -3.04 0.34 7.32
N VAL A 39 -3.89 -0.47 6.67
CA VAL A 39 -5.28 -0.13 6.36
C VAL A 39 -6.12 -0.01 7.64
N GLU A 40 -5.94 -0.92 8.59
CA GLU A 40 -6.60 -0.87 9.90
C GLU A 40 -6.22 0.39 10.68
N ARG A 41 -4.93 0.75 10.72
CA ARG A 41 -4.46 2.00 11.36
C ARG A 41 -5.03 3.25 10.71
N LEU A 42 -5.14 3.27 9.38
CA LEU A 42 -5.79 4.36 8.67
C LEU A 42 -7.29 4.45 9.00
N ALA A 43 -7.97 3.30 9.17
CA ALA A 43 -9.37 3.25 9.55
C ALA A 43 -9.60 3.76 10.98
N GLU A 44 -8.76 3.35 11.93
CA GLU A 44 -8.80 3.83 13.32
C GLU A 44 -8.54 5.35 13.40
N ALA A 45 -7.57 5.84 12.64
CA ALA A 45 -7.27 7.27 12.60
C ALA A 45 -8.40 8.09 11.92
N LEU A 46 -9.09 7.54 10.91
CA LEU A 46 -10.31 8.14 10.36
C LEU A 46 -11.45 8.19 11.39
N LEU A 47 -11.61 7.16 12.23
CA LEU A 47 -12.60 7.14 13.30
C LEU A 47 -12.26 8.18 14.39
N THR A 48 -10.98 8.30 14.75
CA THR A 48 -10.52 9.35 15.66
C THR A 48 -10.84 10.73 15.10
N TRP A 49 -10.50 10.98 13.84
CA TRP A 49 -10.81 12.26 13.19
C TRP A 49 -12.33 12.51 13.08
N HIS A 50 -13.13 11.47 12.85
CA HIS A 50 -14.59 11.55 12.93
C HIS A 50 -15.06 12.05 14.29
N ASP A 51 -14.56 11.46 15.38
CA ASP A 51 -14.99 11.82 16.73
C ASP A 51 -14.62 13.28 17.06
N GLU A 52 -13.40 13.70 16.66
CA GLU A 52 -12.98 15.10 16.80
C GLU A 52 -13.86 16.08 16.00
N LEU A 53 -14.32 15.69 14.81
CA LEU A 53 -15.26 16.49 14.01
C LEU A 53 -16.65 16.60 14.66
N VAL A 54 -17.14 15.52 15.29
CA VAL A 54 -18.42 15.52 16.03
C VAL A 54 -18.34 16.44 17.24
N GLU A 55 -17.24 16.39 17.97
CA GLU A 55 -17.02 17.19 19.19
C GLU A 55 -16.63 18.64 18.89
N GLY A 56 -16.24 18.93 17.65
CA GLY A 56 -15.82 20.26 17.19
C GLY A 56 -14.52 20.76 17.84
N ARG A 57 -13.70 19.85 18.39
CA ARG A 57 -12.44 20.16 19.06
C ARG A 57 -11.43 19.04 18.83
N SER A 58 -10.23 19.38 18.33
CA SER A 58 -9.13 18.41 18.26
C SER A 58 -8.59 18.11 19.66
N HIS A 59 -8.41 16.83 19.97
CA HIS A 59 -7.94 16.33 21.26
C HIS A 59 -6.43 16.07 21.30
N GLY A 60 -5.73 16.24 20.17
CA GLY A 60 -4.29 16.05 20.05
C GLY A 60 -3.93 15.12 18.90
N LEU A 61 -2.62 15.05 18.59
CA LEU A 61 -2.04 14.32 17.46
C LEU A 61 -2.63 12.91 17.32
N LEU A 62 -2.97 12.53 16.08
CA LEU A 62 -3.41 11.18 15.72
C LEU A 62 -2.53 10.14 16.41
N PRO A 63 -3.09 9.02 16.91
CA PRO A 63 -2.33 8.03 17.66
C PRO A 63 -1.11 7.53 16.85
N SER A 64 0.09 7.99 17.23
CA SER A 64 1.35 7.53 16.67
C SER A 64 1.68 6.19 17.32
N ALA A 65 1.32 5.09 16.66
CA ALA A 65 1.68 3.75 17.09
C ALA A 65 3.20 3.54 16.90
N SER A 66 3.99 3.96 17.88
CA SER A 66 5.44 3.76 17.93
C SER A 66 5.78 2.38 18.47
N THR A 67 5.54 1.33 17.69
CA THR A 67 6.28 0.07 17.82
C THR A 67 7.43 0.10 16.82
N ALA A 68 8.66 0.05 17.32
CA ALA A 68 9.85 -0.11 16.47
C ALA A 68 9.75 -1.45 15.74
N TYR A 69 9.33 -1.42 14.48
CA TYR A 69 9.40 -2.57 13.60
C TYR A 69 10.75 -2.53 12.89
N ASP A 70 11.70 -3.32 13.39
CA ASP A 70 12.91 -3.62 12.65
C ASP A 70 12.53 -4.55 11.49
N LEU A 71 12.17 -3.94 10.35
CA LEU A 71 12.02 -4.70 9.11
C LEU A 71 13.38 -5.31 8.78
N ALA A 72 13.44 -6.63 8.87
CA ALA A 72 14.60 -7.40 8.46
C ALA A 72 15.01 -7.03 7.02
N PRO A 73 16.32 -7.16 6.67
CA PRO A 73 16.77 -6.87 5.32
C PRO A 73 15.99 -7.70 4.30
N ALA A 74 15.65 -7.06 3.17
CA ALA A 74 14.84 -7.65 2.11
C ALA A 74 15.41 -8.99 1.65
N ARG A 75 14.68 -10.08 1.90
CA ARG A 75 15.02 -11.44 1.49
C ARG A 75 13.79 -12.12 0.92
N ALA A 76 13.95 -12.86 -0.18
CA ALA A 76 12.87 -13.69 -0.69
C ALA A 76 12.53 -14.79 0.31
N SER A 77 11.25 -15.05 0.52
CA SER A 77 10.86 -16.31 1.13
C SER A 77 11.25 -17.48 0.22
N ARG A 78 11.44 -18.66 0.82
CA ARG A 78 11.67 -19.90 0.05
C ARG A 78 10.54 -20.15 -0.96
N ARG A 79 9.30 -19.77 -0.60
CA ARG A 79 8.12 -19.92 -1.44
C ARG A 79 8.19 -19.01 -2.67
N LEU A 80 8.51 -17.72 -2.48
CA LEU A 80 8.65 -16.77 -3.60
C LEU A 80 9.78 -17.18 -4.54
N ALA A 81 10.95 -17.50 -3.99
CA ALA A 81 12.10 -17.94 -4.78
C ALA A 81 11.78 -19.21 -5.59
N HIS A 82 11.12 -20.18 -4.97
CA HIS A 82 10.68 -21.40 -5.66
C HIS A 82 9.65 -21.11 -6.76
N ALA A 83 8.65 -20.25 -6.50
CA ALA A 83 7.62 -19.90 -7.48
C ALA A 83 8.23 -19.23 -8.73
N ILE A 84 9.12 -18.26 -8.53
CA ILE A 84 9.78 -17.54 -9.63
C ILE A 84 10.68 -18.47 -10.45
N ARG A 85 11.45 -19.35 -9.79
CA ARG A 85 12.27 -20.37 -10.48
C ARG A 85 11.42 -21.40 -11.22
N ALA A 86 10.24 -21.70 -10.71
CA ALA A 86 9.23 -22.52 -11.39
C ALA A 86 8.45 -21.76 -12.47
N GLY A 87 8.86 -20.53 -12.82
CA GLY A 87 8.28 -19.79 -13.93
C GLY A 87 7.02 -18.99 -13.61
N ARG A 88 6.75 -18.70 -12.34
CA ARG A 88 5.57 -17.94 -11.91
C ARG A 88 5.97 -16.78 -11.01
N VAL A 89 5.48 -15.58 -11.29
CA VAL A 89 5.56 -14.45 -10.36
C VAL A 89 4.28 -14.44 -9.52
N PRO A 90 4.32 -14.81 -8.23
CA PRO A 90 3.14 -14.78 -7.38
C PRO A 90 2.71 -13.34 -7.08
N GLY A 91 1.46 -13.20 -6.64
CA GLY A 91 0.79 -11.91 -6.47
C GLY A 91 -0.12 -11.56 -7.65
N ASN A 92 -1.04 -10.64 -7.43
CA ASN A 92 -2.03 -10.22 -8.43
C ASN A 92 -1.92 -8.72 -8.68
N PRO A 93 -1.19 -8.30 -9.74
CA PRO A 93 -0.97 -6.88 -10.01
C PRO A 93 -2.26 -6.14 -10.36
N ILE A 94 -3.32 -6.82 -10.79
CA ILE A 94 -4.63 -6.20 -11.04
C ILE A 94 -5.33 -5.89 -9.71
N SER A 95 -5.33 -6.83 -8.76
CA SER A 95 -5.89 -6.60 -7.42
C SER A 95 -5.17 -5.45 -6.72
N THR A 96 -3.83 -5.46 -6.71
CA THR A 96 -3.05 -4.38 -6.10
C THR A 96 -3.31 -3.02 -6.77
N GLN A 97 -3.47 -2.99 -8.09
CA GLN A 97 -3.80 -1.75 -8.80
C GLN A 97 -5.20 -1.23 -8.48
N THR A 98 -6.15 -2.15 -8.29
CA THR A 98 -7.54 -1.83 -7.90
C THR A 98 -7.56 -1.22 -6.51
N ALA A 99 -6.90 -1.85 -5.54
CA ALA A 99 -6.71 -1.31 -4.19
C ALA A 99 -6.07 0.09 -4.21
N ALA A 100 -5.01 0.28 -5.02
CA ALA A 100 -4.40 1.60 -5.18
C ALA A 100 -5.38 2.65 -5.77
N GLY A 101 -6.33 2.23 -6.60
CA GLY A 101 -7.42 3.06 -7.12
C GLY A 101 -8.41 3.44 -6.02
N GLU A 102 -8.85 2.48 -5.22
CA GLU A 102 -9.77 2.69 -4.10
C GLU A 102 -9.20 3.63 -3.05
N LEU A 103 -7.94 3.44 -2.65
CA LEU A 103 -7.25 4.36 -1.73
C LEU A 103 -7.16 5.79 -2.28
N ARG A 104 -6.99 5.96 -3.59
CA ARG A 104 -7.02 7.30 -4.23
C ARG A 104 -8.40 7.94 -4.21
N GLN A 105 -9.46 7.15 -4.38
CA GLN A 105 -10.83 7.65 -4.27
C GLN A 105 -11.15 8.05 -2.82
N ILE A 106 -10.78 7.20 -1.86
CA ILE A 106 -10.94 7.47 -0.43
C ILE A 106 -10.19 8.75 -0.04
N ARG A 107 -8.92 8.88 -0.47
CA ARG A 107 -8.15 10.11 -0.32
C ARG A 107 -8.88 11.32 -0.87
N GLY A 108 -9.44 11.24 -2.07
CA GLY A 108 -10.19 12.36 -2.67
C GLY A 108 -11.36 12.80 -1.79
N VAL A 109 -12.09 11.86 -1.20
CA VAL A 109 -13.17 12.18 -0.24
C VAL A 109 -12.62 12.84 1.03
N VAL A 110 -11.50 12.36 1.56
CA VAL A 110 -10.85 12.96 2.74
C VAL A 110 -10.37 14.38 2.45
N ASP A 111 -9.72 14.61 1.31
CA ASP A 111 -9.29 15.95 0.84
C ASP A 111 -10.47 16.92 0.76
N GLU A 112 -11.60 16.47 0.18
CA GLU A 112 -12.81 17.28 0.07
C GLU A 112 -13.43 17.63 1.43
N ILE A 113 -13.36 16.71 2.40
CA ILE A 113 -13.86 16.95 3.76
C ILE A 113 -12.94 17.93 4.47
N ALA A 114 -11.61 17.69 4.45
CA ALA A 114 -10.62 18.55 5.09
C ALA A 114 -10.71 20.01 4.60
N ALA A 115 -10.87 20.20 3.28
CA ALA A 115 -11.05 21.53 2.68
C ALA A 115 -12.28 22.30 3.18
N GLN A 116 -13.26 21.62 3.77
CA GLN A 116 -14.50 22.21 4.32
C GLN A 116 -14.44 22.43 5.84
N VAL A 117 -13.41 21.91 6.51
CA VAL A 117 -13.20 22.09 7.96
C VAL A 117 -12.59 23.47 8.20
N GLU A 118 -13.23 24.29 9.02
CA GLU A 118 -12.74 25.64 9.36
C GLU A 118 -11.56 25.62 10.34
N ASP A 119 -11.61 24.74 11.34
CA ASP A 119 -10.57 24.57 12.35
C ASP A 119 -9.29 24.00 11.71
N GLU A 120 -8.19 24.74 11.82
CA GLU A 120 -6.91 24.38 11.19
C GLU A 120 -6.33 23.06 11.72
N ARG A 121 -6.53 22.74 13.00
CA ARG A 121 -5.99 21.49 13.58
C ARG A 121 -6.77 20.29 13.07
N LEU A 122 -8.10 20.38 13.05
CA LEU A 122 -8.96 19.34 12.49
C LEU A 122 -8.69 19.17 10.98
N ARG A 123 -8.46 20.27 10.25
CA ARG A 123 -8.06 20.21 8.84
C ARG A 123 -6.72 19.49 8.66
N SER A 124 -5.71 19.84 9.47
CA SER A 124 -4.40 19.19 9.43
C SER A 124 -4.46 17.68 9.67
N GLY A 125 -5.33 17.20 10.57
CA GLY A 125 -5.56 15.76 10.77
C GLY A 125 -6.09 15.07 9.50
N GLY A 126 -7.05 15.70 8.82
CA GLY A 126 -7.54 15.23 7.51
C GLY A 126 -6.47 15.23 6.43
N ASP A 127 -5.64 16.28 6.39
CA ASP A 127 -4.52 16.39 5.45
C ASP A 127 -3.49 15.28 5.70
N GLU A 128 -3.12 14.99 6.95
CA GLU A 128 -2.20 13.91 7.30
C GLU A 128 -2.71 12.53 6.85
N LEU A 129 -4.00 12.25 7.07
CA LEU A 129 -4.67 11.04 6.58
C LEU A 129 -4.62 10.95 5.06
N SER A 130 -4.93 12.04 4.36
CA SER A 130 -4.83 12.10 2.89
C SER A 130 -3.40 11.83 2.39
N HIS A 131 -2.40 12.42 3.03
CA HIS A 131 -1.00 12.18 2.70
C HIS A 131 -0.62 10.71 2.91
N ALA A 132 -1.05 10.10 4.01
CA ALA A 132 -0.79 8.70 4.31
C ALA A 132 -1.45 7.77 3.27
N LEU A 133 -2.73 7.98 2.95
CA LEU A 133 -3.45 7.29 1.88
C LEU A 133 -2.75 7.42 0.53
N SER A 134 -2.28 8.64 0.19
CA SER A 134 -1.54 8.88 -1.06
C SER A 134 -0.24 8.10 -1.11
N ARG A 135 0.53 8.05 -0.01
CA ARG A 135 1.80 7.32 0.06
C ARG A 135 1.57 5.83 -0.13
N LEU A 136 0.58 5.24 0.55
CA LEU A 136 0.26 3.82 0.43
C LEU A 136 -0.22 3.49 -1.00
N ALA A 137 -1.13 4.27 -1.57
CA ALA A 137 -1.61 4.07 -2.95
C ALA A 137 -0.47 4.15 -3.99
N LYS A 138 0.46 5.09 -3.82
CA LYS A 138 1.66 5.20 -4.68
C LYS A 138 2.59 3.99 -4.53
N ALA A 139 2.74 3.46 -3.32
CA ALA A 139 3.55 2.26 -3.08
C ALA A 139 2.92 1.01 -3.72
N LEU A 140 1.61 0.84 -3.59
CA LEU A 140 0.87 -0.25 -4.25
C LEU A 140 0.98 -0.18 -5.77
N THR A 141 0.81 1.02 -6.36
CA THR A 141 0.99 1.21 -7.82
C THR A 141 2.41 0.82 -8.28
N LYS A 142 3.44 1.23 -7.52
CA LYS A 142 4.82 0.85 -7.85
C LYS A 142 5.06 -0.65 -7.72
N GLN A 143 4.44 -1.31 -6.74
CA GLN A 143 4.56 -2.76 -6.57
C GLN A 143 3.87 -3.49 -7.71
N SER A 144 2.64 -3.08 -8.06
CA SER A 144 1.85 -3.70 -9.12
C SER A 144 2.53 -3.59 -10.49
N ASP A 145 3.11 -2.43 -10.81
CA ASP A 145 3.84 -2.20 -12.05
C ASP A 145 5.10 -3.10 -12.13
N VAL A 146 5.87 -3.22 -11.03
CA VAL A 146 7.03 -4.13 -11.00
C VAL A 146 6.58 -5.59 -11.17
N VAL A 147 5.56 -6.04 -10.46
CA VAL A 147 5.08 -7.43 -10.58
C VAL A 147 4.57 -7.72 -12.00
N ARG A 148 3.83 -6.79 -12.61
CA ARG A 148 3.34 -6.90 -13.99
C ARG A 148 4.49 -6.99 -15.00
N ASP A 149 5.46 -6.09 -14.90
CA ASP A 149 6.60 -6.02 -15.83
C ASP A 149 7.49 -7.27 -15.71
N GLU A 150 7.75 -7.73 -14.49
CA GLU A 150 8.54 -8.93 -14.26
C GLU A 150 7.80 -10.20 -14.68
N ALA A 151 6.48 -10.30 -14.47
CA ALA A 151 5.69 -11.42 -15.00
C ALA A 151 5.78 -11.47 -16.54
N ALA A 152 5.64 -10.33 -17.22
CA ALA A 152 5.79 -10.25 -18.68
C ALA A 152 7.22 -10.54 -19.15
N ARG A 153 8.25 -10.22 -18.35
CA ARG A 153 9.64 -10.56 -18.64
C ARG A 153 9.90 -12.06 -18.48
N LEU A 154 9.34 -12.69 -17.45
CA LEU A 154 9.48 -14.13 -17.21
C LEU A 154 8.87 -14.95 -18.35
N VAL A 155 7.68 -14.58 -18.83
CA VAL A 155 7.05 -15.22 -20.00
C VAL A 155 7.94 -15.11 -21.24
N ARG A 156 8.58 -13.95 -21.46
CA ARG A 156 9.52 -13.76 -22.57
C ARG A 156 10.78 -14.62 -22.46
N LEU A 157 11.33 -14.78 -21.26
CA LEU A 157 12.48 -15.66 -21.01
C LEU A 157 12.13 -17.14 -21.30
N GLN A 158 10.93 -17.58 -20.92
CA GLN A 158 10.49 -18.96 -21.13
C GLN A 158 10.16 -19.30 -22.58
N THR A 159 9.81 -18.30 -23.39
CA THR A 159 9.41 -18.47 -24.79
C THR A 159 10.51 -18.14 -25.78
N ALA A 160 11.63 -17.57 -25.32
CA ALA A 160 12.78 -17.28 -26.16
C ALA A 160 13.40 -18.59 -26.69
N PRO A 161 13.78 -18.66 -27.98
CA PRO A 161 14.49 -19.82 -28.50
C PRO A 161 15.81 -20.00 -27.74
N PRO A 162 16.24 -21.25 -27.48
CA PRO A 162 17.52 -21.50 -26.83
C PRO A 162 18.61 -20.85 -27.66
N GLN A 163 19.32 -19.89 -27.09
CA GLN A 163 20.48 -19.31 -27.75
C GLN A 163 21.60 -20.34 -27.65
N ASP A 164 22.20 -20.70 -28.79
CA ASP A 164 23.43 -21.52 -28.91
C ASP A 164 24.66 -20.77 -28.35
N THR A 165 24.53 -20.15 -27.18
CA THR A 165 25.65 -19.62 -26.41
C THR A 165 26.24 -20.75 -25.61
N ALA A 166 27.20 -21.44 -26.21
CA ALA A 166 28.07 -22.38 -25.54
C ALA A 166 28.76 -21.70 -24.34
N GLY A 167 28.23 -21.89 -23.13
CA GLY A 167 29.02 -21.74 -21.90
C GLY A 167 28.47 -20.90 -20.74
N GLU A 168 27.34 -20.18 -20.84
CA GLU A 168 26.87 -19.34 -19.70
C GLU A 168 25.49 -19.74 -19.15
N PRO A 169 25.33 -19.79 -17.79
CA PRO A 169 24.04 -19.91 -17.14
C PRO A 169 23.31 -18.56 -17.14
N THR A 170 22.98 -18.06 -18.34
CA THR A 170 22.37 -16.74 -18.54
C THR A 170 20.95 -16.68 -17.96
N ASP A 171 20.21 -17.78 -18.04
CA ASP A 171 18.82 -17.87 -17.56
C ASP A 171 18.71 -17.85 -16.04
N ALA A 172 19.59 -18.58 -15.34
CA ALA A 172 19.60 -18.60 -13.87
C ALA A 172 19.90 -17.20 -13.30
N THR A 173 20.86 -16.50 -13.90
CA THR A 173 21.21 -15.12 -13.53
C THR A 173 20.06 -14.16 -13.79
N ALA A 174 19.36 -14.28 -14.92
CA ALA A 174 18.21 -13.44 -15.25
C ALA A 174 17.02 -13.65 -14.29
N VAL A 175 16.75 -14.90 -13.90
CA VAL A 175 15.71 -15.27 -12.93
C VAL A 175 16.04 -14.75 -11.53
N ASP A 176 17.28 -14.87 -11.07
CA ASP A 176 17.69 -14.34 -9.76
C ASP A 176 17.65 -12.79 -9.73
N GLN A 177 17.96 -12.12 -10.85
CA GLN A 177 17.78 -10.67 -10.95
C GLN A 177 16.30 -10.24 -10.87
N LEU A 178 15.40 -11.00 -11.51
CA LEU A 178 13.95 -10.80 -11.43
C LEU A 178 13.48 -10.97 -9.98
N LEU A 179 13.88 -12.06 -9.33
CA LEU A 179 13.60 -12.32 -7.91
C LEU A 179 14.03 -11.14 -7.05
N GLY A 180 15.26 -10.65 -7.25
CA GLY A 180 15.76 -9.48 -6.53
C GLY A 180 14.93 -8.21 -6.74
N ARG A 181 14.38 -7.99 -7.94
CA ARG A 181 13.50 -6.83 -8.22
C ARG A 181 12.14 -6.96 -7.54
N VAL A 182 11.52 -8.14 -7.57
CA VAL A 182 10.25 -8.41 -6.88
C VAL A 182 10.41 -8.24 -5.36
N VAL A 183 11.45 -8.85 -4.77
CA VAL A 183 11.74 -8.72 -3.32
C VAL A 183 11.94 -7.26 -2.90
N ARG A 184 12.64 -6.47 -3.71
CA ARG A 184 12.81 -5.03 -3.42
C ARG A 184 11.50 -4.26 -3.52
N ALA A 185 10.59 -4.64 -4.42
CA ALA A 185 9.27 -4.02 -4.53
C ALA A 185 8.40 -4.36 -3.31
N GLU A 186 8.34 -5.63 -2.91
CA GLU A 186 7.68 -6.11 -1.69
C GLU A 186 8.17 -5.36 -0.45
N HIS A 187 9.49 -5.33 -0.23
CA HIS A 187 10.07 -4.67 0.92
C HIS A 187 9.85 -3.14 0.94
N ARG A 188 9.80 -2.48 -0.22
CA ARG A 188 9.43 -1.06 -0.29
C ARG A 188 7.98 -0.82 0.10
N LEU A 189 7.07 -1.70 -0.31
CA LEU A 189 5.66 -1.64 0.10
C LEU A 189 5.54 -1.84 1.60
N GLN A 190 6.18 -2.87 2.16
CA GLN A 190 6.25 -3.09 3.61
C GLN A 190 6.74 -1.85 4.36
N LYS A 191 7.84 -1.23 3.92
CA LYS A 191 8.37 0.00 4.55
C LYS A 191 7.35 1.13 4.59
N VAL A 192 6.63 1.36 3.49
CA VAL A 192 5.61 2.42 3.44
C VAL A 192 4.41 2.07 4.32
N ALA A 193 3.96 0.82 4.29
CA ALA A 193 2.86 0.34 5.11
C ALA A 193 3.19 0.41 6.62
N VAL A 194 4.38 -0.03 7.05
CA VAL A 194 4.85 0.13 8.44
C VAL A 194 4.88 1.61 8.85
N ALA A 195 5.44 2.48 8.01
CA ALA A 195 5.54 3.91 8.27
C ALA A 195 4.21 4.69 8.13
N THR A 196 3.12 4.03 7.73
CA THR A 196 1.81 4.68 7.61
C THR A 196 1.33 5.12 9.00
N LEU A 197 1.15 6.44 9.15
CA LEU A 197 0.77 7.13 10.39
C LEU A 197 1.75 6.96 11.57
N ARG A 198 3.00 6.57 11.30
CA ARG A 198 4.09 6.63 12.28
C ARG A 198 4.94 7.87 11.98
N SER A 199 4.60 9.00 12.58
CA SER A 199 5.41 10.22 12.62
C SER A 199 5.84 10.54 14.03
#